data_AF-A0A1X4IUX6-F1
#
_entry.id   AF-A0A1X4IUX6-F1
#
_cell.length_a   1.000
_cell.length_b   1.000
_cell.length_c   1.000
_cell.angle_alpha   90.00
_cell.angle_beta   90.00
_cell.angle_gamma   90.00
#
_symmetry.space_group_name_H-M   'P 1'
#
loop_
_entity.id
_entity.type
_entity.pdbx_description
1 polymer ?
#
loop_
_entity_poly.entity_id
_entity_poly.type
_entity_poly.pdbx_seq_one_letter_code
_entity_poly.pdbx_strand_id
1 'polypeptide(L)'
;MAPIAVAAALLAASVGGASAATLAESDYPGGSFSHSFGSPSIIGAGFDQISGTGSQNVPDFLTFSSLKPGAQTLTLSFTNVGDIVDSTSSGVSVYHSETAFPHGWAGNLLGTAQIDVSTPSVANLVLNLDESFAGVLNLGLYFTHGALNYNISAQGNAGLPFPEDTPAPVPLPATALLLGSVLGLGATVARKRVAKKA
;
A
#
# COMPACT_ATOMS: atom_id res chain seq x y z
N MET A 1 48.69 11.34 36.83
CA MET A 1 47.69 11.96 35.92
C MET A 1 47.30 10.91 34.90
N ALA A 2 46.06 10.41 34.96
CA ALA A 2 45.55 9.38 34.05
C ALA A 2 44.58 10.05 33.07
N PRO A 3 44.70 9.85 31.75
CA PRO A 3 43.67 10.27 30.82
C PRO A 3 42.57 9.19 30.72
N ILE A 4 41.36 9.63 31.00
CA ILE A 4 40.08 8.97 30.73
C ILE A 4 39.85 9.01 29.22
N ALA A 5 39.64 7.86 28.58
CA ALA A 5 39.18 7.80 27.19
C ALA A 5 37.72 7.32 27.15
N VAL A 6 36.90 8.18 26.56
CA VAL A 6 35.44 8.12 26.44
C VAL A 6 35.01 6.92 25.60
N ALA A 7 34.07 6.13 26.12
CA ALA A 7 33.39 5.08 25.36
C ALA A 7 32.33 5.72 24.45
N ALA A 8 32.51 5.63 23.14
CA ALA A 8 31.47 5.96 22.16
C ALA A 8 30.47 4.80 22.09
N ALA A 9 29.26 5.01 22.60
CA ALA A 9 28.16 4.08 22.44
C ALA A 9 27.61 4.19 21.00
N LEU A 10 27.85 3.16 20.20
CA LEU A 10 27.28 3.01 18.86
C LEU A 10 25.79 2.66 19.01
N LEU A 11 24.89 3.61 18.72
CA LEU A 11 23.47 3.31 18.58
C LEU A 11 23.28 2.47 17.31
N ALA A 12 23.14 1.16 17.49
CA ALA A 12 22.62 0.29 16.45
C ALA A 12 21.14 0.61 16.24
N ALA A 13 20.83 1.38 15.20
CA ALA A 13 19.47 1.50 14.71
C ALA A 13 19.04 0.12 14.20
N SER A 14 18.11 -0.52 14.90
CA SER A 14 17.46 -1.75 14.45
C SER A 14 16.68 -1.44 13.19
N VAL A 15 17.24 -1.78 12.03
CA VAL A 15 16.50 -1.83 10.77
C VAL A 15 15.49 -2.97 10.93
N GLY A 16 14.27 -2.63 11.33
CA GLY A 16 13.16 -3.58 11.35
C GLY A 16 12.97 -4.09 9.93
N GLY A 17 13.18 -5.40 9.72
CA GLY A 17 12.86 -6.03 8.46
C GLY A 17 11.39 -5.81 8.17
N ALA A 18 11.09 -5.01 7.16
CA ALA A 18 9.72 -4.70 6.83
C ALA A 18 9.03 -5.99 6.36
N SER A 19 7.96 -6.34 7.06
CA SER A 19 7.24 -7.60 6.84
C SER A 19 6.26 -7.44 5.69
N ALA A 20 6.21 -8.45 4.84
CA ALA A 20 5.17 -8.68 3.85
C ALA A 20 3.78 -8.52 4.49
N ALA A 21 2.89 -7.72 3.86
CA ALA A 21 1.52 -7.52 4.31
C ALA A 21 0.53 -7.99 3.25
N THR A 22 -0.49 -8.72 3.70
CA THR A 22 -1.61 -9.12 2.86
C THR A 22 -2.73 -8.09 2.95
N LEU A 23 -3.25 -7.67 1.80
CA LEU A 23 -4.45 -6.86 1.67
C LEU A 23 -5.57 -7.75 1.15
N ALA A 24 -6.57 -8.01 1.99
CA ALA A 24 -7.76 -8.70 1.53
C ALA A 24 -8.78 -7.71 0.98
N GLU A 25 -9.55 -8.14 0.00
CA GLU A 25 -10.69 -7.40 -0.54
C GLU A 25 -11.68 -6.97 0.56
N SER A 26 -11.87 -7.81 1.58
CA SER A 26 -12.71 -7.52 2.73
C SER A 26 -12.23 -6.34 3.58
N ASP A 27 -10.96 -5.96 3.46
CA ASP A 27 -10.36 -4.85 4.20
C ASP A 27 -10.63 -3.49 3.51
N TYR A 28 -11.15 -3.50 2.27
CA TYR A 28 -11.51 -2.28 1.56
C TYR A 28 -12.81 -1.67 2.10
N PRO A 29 -12.92 -0.32 2.11
CA PRO A 29 -14.18 0.35 2.37
C PRO A 29 -15.26 -0.11 1.38
N GLY A 30 -16.33 -0.73 1.90
CA GLY A 30 -17.39 -1.33 1.08
C GLY A 30 -17.31 -2.86 0.96
N GLY A 31 -16.22 -3.47 1.43
CA GLY A 31 -16.05 -4.92 1.46
C GLY A 31 -15.78 -5.56 0.10
N SER A 32 -15.49 -4.76 -0.91
CA SER A 32 -15.09 -5.19 -2.25
C SER A 32 -14.07 -4.24 -2.86
N PHE A 33 -13.31 -4.72 -3.84
CA PHE A 33 -12.53 -3.84 -4.69
C PHE A 33 -13.45 -3.10 -5.68
N SER A 34 -12.91 -2.06 -6.31
CA SER A 34 -13.68 -1.21 -7.21
C SER A 34 -14.01 -1.92 -8.52
N HIS A 35 -15.28 -1.85 -8.93
CA HIS A 35 -15.73 -2.31 -10.24
C HIS A 35 -15.71 -1.20 -11.32
N SER A 36 -15.11 -0.05 -11.01
CA SER A 36 -15.05 1.11 -11.90
C SER A 36 -13.62 1.44 -12.30
N PHE A 37 -13.32 1.35 -13.60
CA PHE A 37 -12.01 1.75 -14.14
C PHE A 37 -11.67 3.23 -13.90
N GLY A 38 -12.70 4.10 -13.76
CA GLY A 38 -12.52 5.53 -13.50
C GLY A 38 -12.22 5.86 -12.03
N SER A 39 -12.38 4.89 -11.13
CA SER A 39 -12.11 5.02 -9.70
C SER A 39 -11.60 3.69 -9.13
N PRO A 40 -10.42 3.22 -9.55
CA PRO A 40 -9.87 1.93 -9.15
C PRO A 40 -9.52 1.88 -7.65
N SER A 41 -9.43 0.67 -7.11
CA SER A 41 -8.92 0.43 -5.75
C SER A 41 -7.41 0.69 -5.70
N ILE A 42 -6.97 1.62 -4.84
CA ILE A 42 -5.57 2.02 -4.72
C ILE A 42 -4.81 1.11 -3.75
N ILE A 43 -3.95 0.25 -4.30
CA ILE A 43 -3.04 -0.60 -3.52
C ILE A 43 -1.82 0.24 -3.14
N GLY A 44 -1.75 0.61 -1.87
CA GLY A 44 -0.65 1.40 -1.29
C GLY A 44 0.64 0.59 -1.09
N ALA A 45 1.66 1.29 -0.61
CA ALA A 45 2.96 0.70 -0.27
C ALA A 45 2.84 -0.34 0.86
N GLY A 46 3.74 -1.32 0.86
CA GLY A 46 3.86 -2.32 1.94
C GLY A 46 3.01 -3.58 1.77
N PHE A 47 2.01 -3.57 0.87
CA PHE A 47 1.20 -4.75 0.56
C PHE A 47 1.78 -5.57 -0.60
N ASP A 48 2.35 -6.72 -0.30
CA ASP A 48 2.97 -7.60 -1.31
C ASP A 48 2.11 -8.81 -1.67
N GLN A 49 1.00 -9.03 -0.95
CA GLN A 49 -0.02 -10.01 -1.27
C GLN A 49 -1.39 -9.32 -1.31
N ILE A 50 -2.14 -9.50 -2.40
CA ILE A 50 -3.48 -8.93 -2.55
C ILE A 50 -4.42 -10.08 -2.87
N SER A 51 -5.43 -10.30 -2.04
CA SER A 51 -6.39 -11.40 -2.24
C SER A 51 -7.82 -10.89 -2.38
N GLY A 52 -8.57 -11.43 -3.34
CA GLY A 52 -9.97 -11.10 -3.56
C GLY A 52 -10.76 -12.24 -4.17
N THR A 53 -12.05 -12.01 -4.40
CA THR A 53 -12.97 -12.96 -5.01
C THR A 53 -13.74 -12.29 -6.14
N GLY A 54 -13.45 -12.71 -7.37
CA GLY A 54 -14.19 -12.26 -8.53
C GLY A 54 -15.46 -13.05 -8.78
N SER A 55 -16.48 -12.35 -9.26
CA SER A 55 -17.75 -12.95 -9.70
C SER A 55 -18.01 -12.59 -11.16
N GLN A 56 -18.71 -13.49 -11.86
CA GLN A 56 -19.09 -13.30 -13.26
C GLN A 56 -19.63 -11.90 -13.55
N ASN A 57 -19.07 -11.25 -14.58
CA ASN A 57 -19.43 -9.93 -15.08
C ASN A 57 -19.25 -8.77 -14.07
N VAL A 58 -18.54 -9.01 -12.97
CA VAL A 58 -18.19 -8.00 -11.97
C VAL A 58 -16.68 -7.83 -11.99
N PRO A 59 -16.15 -6.89 -12.80
CA PRO A 59 -14.70 -6.71 -12.90
C PRO A 59 -14.14 -6.07 -11.63
N ASP A 60 -12.86 -6.32 -11.37
CA ASP A 60 -12.11 -5.60 -10.33
C ASP A 60 -11.00 -4.76 -10.97
N PHE A 61 -10.90 -3.52 -10.52
CA PHE A 61 -9.90 -2.55 -10.97
C PHE A 61 -9.00 -2.17 -9.81
N LEU A 62 -7.72 -2.47 -9.97
CA LEU A 62 -6.69 -2.24 -8.97
C LEU A 62 -5.62 -1.32 -9.54
N THR A 63 -5.14 -0.36 -8.75
CA THR A 63 -4.00 0.49 -9.09
C THR A 63 -2.97 0.38 -7.99
N PHE A 64 -1.82 -0.19 -8.32
CA PHE A 64 -0.63 -0.11 -7.48
C PHE A 64 0.04 1.23 -7.72
N SER A 65 0.04 2.10 -6.72
CA SER A 65 0.55 3.48 -6.84
C SER A 65 2.03 3.63 -6.50
N SER A 66 2.65 2.58 -5.95
CA SER A 66 3.96 2.68 -5.30
C SER A 66 4.78 1.42 -5.42
N LEU A 67 4.64 0.64 -6.51
CA LEU A 67 5.58 -0.46 -6.74
C LEU A 67 7.00 0.10 -6.90
N LYS A 68 8.00 -0.66 -6.45
CA LYS A 68 9.40 -0.32 -6.71
C LYS A 68 9.61 -0.11 -8.22
N PRO A 69 10.21 1.01 -8.67
CA PRO A 69 10.53 1.19 -10.09
C PRO A 69 11.57 0.17 -10.59
N GLY A 70 11.52 -0.10 -11.89
CA GLY A 70 12.39 -1.05 -12.58
C GLY A 70 11.84 -2.47 -12.64
N ALA A 71 12.71 -3.39 -13.09
CA ALA A 71 12.32 -4.74 -13.44
C ALA A 71 11.83 -5.53 -12.22
N GLN A 72 10.65 -6.12 -12.36
CA GLN A 72 10.05 -6.97 -11.32
C GLN A 72 9.01 -7.89 -11.94
N THR A 73 8.64 -8.91 -11.17
CA THR A 73 7.62 -9.89 -11.58
C THR A 73 6.45 -9.83 -10.60
N LEU A 74 5.24 -9.79 -11.15
CA LEU A 74 4.01 -10.02 -10.41
C LEU A 74 3.43 -11.36 -10.84
N THR A 75 2.94 -12.12 -9.87
CA THR A 75 2.26 -13.39 -10.11
C THR A 75 0.83 -13.27 -9.65
N LEU A 76 -0.12 -13.50 -10.56
CA LEU A 76 -1.53 -13.63 -10.26
C LEU A 76 -1.88 -15.11 -10.27
N SER A 77 -2.49 -15.58 -9.20
CA SER A 77 -2.98 -16.95 -9.05
C SER A 77 -4.50 -16.93 -8.89
N PHE A 78 -5.16 -17.89 -9.51
CA PHE A 78 -6.61 -18.03 -9.52
C PHE A 78 -6.98 -19.43 -9.08
N THR A 79 -8.02 -19.54 -8.27
CA THR A 79 -8.59 -20.82 -7.85
C THR A 79 -10.11 -20.75 -7.90
N ASN A 80 -10.76 -21.90 -8.15
CA ASN A 80 -12.21 -21.94 -8.17
C ASN A 80 -12.79 -21.65 -6.77
N VAL A 81 -13.92 -20.94 -6.73
CA VAL A 81 -14.71 -20.83 -5.50
C VAL A 81 -15.54 -22.11 -5.34
N GLY A 82 -15.22 -22.89 -4.32
CA GLY A 82 -15.86 -24.19 -4.06
C GLY A 82 -15.34 -25.32 -4.94
N ASP A 83 -16.03 -26.46 -4.89
CA ASP A 83 -15.60 -27.68 -5.56
C ASP A 83 -15.82 -27.61 -7.08
N ILE A 84 -14.88 -28.20 -7.82
CA ILE A 84 -14.99 -28.35 -9.28
C ILE A 84 -15.76 -29.65 -9.56
N VAL A 85 -16.96 -29.53 -10.13
CA VAL A 85 -17.78 -30.64 -10.61
C VAL A 85 -17.96 -30.52 -12.13
N ASP A 86 -18.58 -31.51 -12.77
CA ASP A 86 -18.69 -31.61 -14.24
C ASP A 86 -19.31 -30.38 -14.93
N SER A 87 -20.09 -29.56 -14.22
CA SER A 87 -20.68 -28.32 -14.73
C SER A 87 -19.98 -27.03 -14.25
N THR A 88 -18.91 -27.15 -13.45
CA THR A 88 -18.16 -26.00 -12.95
C THR A 88 -17.25 -25.47 -14.04
N SER A 89 -17.38 -24.17 -14.34
CA SER A 89 -16.47 -23.45 -15.20
C SER A 89 -16.37 -22.02 -14.67
N SER A 90 -15.15 -21.56 -14.45
CA SER A 90 -14.85 -20.22 -13.96
C SER A 90 -13.72 -19.61 -14.78
N GLY A 91 -13.81 -18.34 -15.12
CA GLY A 91 -12.87 -17.71 -16.03
C GLY A 91 -12.64 -16.22 -15.78
N VAL A 92 -11.44 -15.75 -16.12
CA VAL A 92 -11.02 -14.35 -16.00
C VAL A 92 -10.08 -13.97 -17.13
N SER A 93 -10.23 -12.74 -17.62
CA SER A 93 -9.26 -12.08 -18.50
C SER A 93 -8.59 -10.96 -17.74
N VAL A 94 -7.25 -10.92 -17.74
CA VAL A 94 -6.49 -9.91 -16.99
C VAL A 94 -5.83 -8.94 -17.95
N TYR A 95 -6.10 -7.66 -17.77
CA TYR A 95 -5.46 -6.57 -18.50
C TYR A 95 -4.56 -5.76 -17.57
N HIS A 96 -3.48 -5.23 -18.11
CA HIS A 96 -2.58 -4.35 -17.37
C HIS A 96 -2.25 -3.08 -18.15
N SER A 97 -1.90 -2.02 -17.45
CA SER A 97 -1.44 -0.76 -18.04
C SER A 97 -0.60 0.03 -17.04
N GLU A 98 0.48 0.65 -17.50
CA GLU A 98 1.30 1.59 -16.71
C GLU A 98 0.69 3.00 -16.65
N THR A 99 -0.40 3.22 -17.38
CA THR A 99 -1.21 4.44 -17.34
C THR A 99 -2.66 4.10 -16.98
N ALA A 100 -3.41 5.07 -16.48
CA ALA A 100 -4.82 4.87 -16.13
C ALA A 100 -5.62 4.35 -17.33
N PHE A 101 -6.58 3.45 -17.08
CA PHE A 101 -7.42 2.91 -18.14
C PHE A 101 -8.35 3.98 -18.72
N PRO A 102 -8.35 4.20 -20.04
CA PRO A 102 -9.26 5.15 -20.67
C PRO A 102 -10.73 4.65 -20.73
N HIS A 103 -10.94 3.34 -20.67
CA HIS A 103 -12.26 2.68 -20.66
C HIS A 103 -12.13 1.24 -20.15
N GLY A 104 -13.26 0.56 -19.92
CA GLY A 104 -13.27 -0.88 -19.65
C GLY A 104 -12.61 -1.67 -20.79
N TRP A 105 -11.88 -2.73 -20.45
CA TRP A 105 -11.09 -3.61 -21.32
C TRP A 105 -9.91 -2.94 -22.06
N ALA A 106 -9.51 -1.74 -21.64
CA ALA A 106 -8.31 -1.11 -22.17
C ALA A 106 -7.02 -1.73 -21.59
N GLY A 107 -5.86 -1.36 -22.17
CA GLY A 107 -4.55 -1.85 -21.77
C GLY A 107 -4.09 -3.09 -22.54
N ASN A 108 -3.04 -3.72 -22.02
CA ASN A 108 -2.43 -4.91 -22.60
C ASN A 108 -3.02 -6.17 -21.94
N LEU A 109 -3.47 -7.13 -22.75
CA LEU A 109 -3.91 -8.42 -22.25
C LEU A 109 -2.70 -9.19 -21.70
N LEU A 110 -2.71 -9.47 -20.40
CA LEU A 110 -1.74 -10.37 -19.78
C LEU A 110 -2.03 -11.83 -20.17
N GLY A 111 -3.31 -12.19 -20.14
CA GLY A 111 -3.78 -13.53 -20.45
C GLY A 111 -5.15 -13.82 -19.89
N THR A 112 -5.58 -15.06 -20.11
CA THR A 112 -6.84 -15.59 -19.62
C THR A 112 -6.59 -16.82 -18.76
N ALA A 113 -7.26 -16.89 -17.62
CA ALA A 113 -7.30 -18.08 -16.80
C ALA A 113 -8.70 -18.68 -16.88
N GLN A 114 -8.77 -20.01 -17.00
CA GLN A 114 -10.00 -20.79 -16.96
C GLN A 114 -9.76 -21.98 -16.04
N ILE A 115 -10.73 -22.23 -15.17
CA ILE A 115 -10.76 -23.37 -14.25
C ILE A 115 -12.09 -24.10 -14.43
N ASP A 116 -12.00 -25.32 -14.91
CA ASP A 116 -13.04 -26.31 -15.07
C ASP A 116 -12.50 -27.71 -14.73
N VAL A 117 -13.35 -28.73 -14.84
CA VAL A 117 -13.04 -30.14 -14.52
C VAL A 117 -11.86 -30.72 -15.30
N SER A 118 -11.54 -30.16 -16.48
CA SER A 118 -10.47 -30.61 -17.37
C SER A 118 -9.16 -29.84 -17.20
N THR A 119 -9.16 -28.78 -16.41
CA THR A 119 -8.00 -27.90 -16.19
C THR A 119 -7.45 -28.02 -14.77
N PRO A 120 -6.21 -27.55 -14.50
CA PRO A 120 -5.69 -27.47 -13.14
C PRO A 120 -6.57 -26.62 -12.23
N SER A 121 -6.72 -27.02 -10.97
CA SER A 121 -7.51 -26.27 -9.96
C SER A 121 -6.90 -24.92 -9.57
N VAL A 122 -5.69 -24.63 -10.04
CA VAL A 122 -4.99 -23.35 -9.87
C VAL A 122 -4.45 -22.91 -11.23
N ALA A 123 -4.80 -21.70 -11.65
CA ALA A 123 -4.25 -21.06 -12.85
C ALA A 123 -3.36 -19.89 -12.46
N ASN A 124 -2.21 -19.74 -13.10
CA ASN A 124 -1.27 -18.66 -12.82
C ASN A 124 -1.00 -17.82 -14.06
N LEU A 125 -0.98 -16.50 -13.90
CA LEU A 125 -0.54 -15.53 -14.89
C LEU A 125 0.64 -14.75 -14.33
N VAL A 126 1.70 -14.58 -15.11
CA VAL A 126 2.94 -13.93 -14.69
C VAL A 126 3.17 -12.69 -15.53
N LEU A 127 3.17 -11.53 -14.88
CA LEU A 127 3.49 -10.25 -15.49
C LEU A 127 4.94 -9.89 -15.18
N ASN A 128 5.75 -9.75 -16.22
CA ASN A 128 7.11 -9.25 -16.10
C ASN A 128 7.13 -7.78 -16.52
N LEU A 129 7.54 -6.92 -15.60
CA LEU A 129 7.80 -5.52 -15.84
C LEU A 129 9.29 -5.34 -16.12
N ASP A 130 9.63 -4.46 -17.05
CA ASP A 130 11.01 -4.21 -17.46
C ASP A 130 11.69 -3.11 -16.62
N GLU A 131 12.95 -2.81 -16.96
CA GLU A 131 13.73 -1.79 -16.25
C GLU A 131 13.17 -0.37 -16.41
N SER A 132 12.29 -0.10 -17.38
CA SER A 132 11.68 1.20 -17.62
C SER A 132 10.44 1.47 -16.77
N PHE A 133 9.92 0.45 -16.08
CA PHE A 133 8.71 0.56 -15.26
C PHE A 133 8.84 1.64 -14.17
N ALA A 134 7.91 2.59 -14.16
CA ALA A 134 7.99 3.79 -13.33
C ALA A 134 7.36 3.67 -11.93
N GLY A 135 6.82 2.50 -11.57
CA GLY A 135 6.26 2.24 -10.23
C GLY A 135 4.72 2.27 -10.13
N VAL A 136 4.02 2.61 -11.22
CA VAL A 136 2.55 2.63 -11.26
C VAL A 136 2.03 1.54 -12.19
N LEU A 137 1.19 0.65 -11.66
CA LEU A 137 0.58 -0.43 -12.42
C LEU A 137 -0.93 -0.46 -12.18
N ASN A 138 -1.70 -0.46 -13.25
CA ASN A 138 -3.15 -0.64 -13.24
C ASN A 138 -3.47 -2.04 -13.74
N LEU A 139 -4.33 -2.75 -13.02
CA LEU A 139 -4.84 -4.07 -13.38
C LEU A 139 -6.36 -4.02 -13.51
N GLY A 140 -6.88 -4.67 -14.54
CA GLY A 140 -8.30 -4.93 -14.72
C GLY A 140 -8.53 -6.42 -14.82
N LEU A 141 -9.26 -6.99 -13.85
CA LEU A 141 -9.62 -8.39 -13.80
C LEU A 141 -11.07 -8.52 -14.26
N TYR A 142 -11.29 -9.13 -15.42
CA TYR A 142 -12.63 -9.28 -16.02
C TYR A 142 -13.08 -10.72 -15.93
N PHE A 143 -13.91 -11.02 -14.94
CA PHE A 143 -14.44 -12.36 -14.70
C PHE A 143 -15.55 -12.66 -15.71
N THR A 144 -15.34 -13.68 -16.54
CA THR A 144 -16.19 -13.98 -17.70
C THR A 144 -17.33 -14.92 -17.33
N HIS A 145 -17.07 -15.90 -16.46
CA HIS A 145 -18.04 -16.88 -15.98
C HIS A 145 -17.57 -17.46 -14.64
N GLY A 146 -18.51 -18.01 -13.87
CA GLY A 146 -18.24 -18.58 -12.56
C GLY A 146 -17.71 -17.56 -11.54
N ALA A 147 -17.04 -18.06 -10.51
CA ALA A 147 -16.40 -17.26 -9.47
C ALA A 147 -15.00 -17.80 -9.18
N LEU A 148 -14.05 -16.89 -9.01
CA LEU A 148 -12.64 -17.21 -8.77
C LEU A 148 -12.15 -16.46 -7.54
N ASN A 149 -11.47 -17.18 -6.63
CA ASN A 149 -10.56 -16.50 -5.71
C ASN A 149 -9.31 -16.13 -6.49
N TYR A 150 -8.72 -14.98 -6.19
CA TYR A 150 -7.44 -14.60 -6.74
C TYR A 150 -6.49 -14.12 -5.66
N ASN A 151 -5.20 -14.33 -5.91
CA ASN A 151 -4.13 -13.75 -5.12
C ASN A 151 -3.04 -13.19 -6.06
N ILE A 152 -2.65 -11.94 -5.82
CA ILE A 152 -1.62 -11.22 -6.55
C ILE A 152 -0.41 -11.05 -5.63
N SER A 153 0.70 -11.65 -6.01
CA SER A 153 2.00 -11.48 -5.36
C SER A 153 2.79 -10.38 -6.07
N ALA A 154 3.03 -9.28 -5.35
CA ALA A 154 3.73 -8.09 -5.83
C ALA A 154 4.93 -7.79 -4.91
N GLN A 155 5.96 -8.64 -4.99
CA GLN A 155 7.15 -8.57 -4.13
C GLN A 155 7.91 -7.24 -4.20
N GLY A 156 7.81 -6.51 -5.32
CA GLY A 156 8.37 -5.16 -5.43
C GLY A 156 7.67 -4.11 -4.55
N ASN A 157 6.56 -4.45 -3.89
CA ASN A 157 5.90 -3.61 -2.90
C ASN A 157 6.33 -3.94 -1.45
N ALA A 158 7.02 -5.07 -1.25
CA ALA A 158 7.44 -5.53 0.07
C ALA A 158 8.46 -4.55 0.67
N GLY A 159 8.19 -4.14 1.89
CA GLY A 159 9.09 -3.32 2.69
C GLY A 159 9.27 -1.87 2.28
N LEU A 160 8.42 -1.38 1.38
CA LEU A 160 8.20 0.05 1.24
C LEU A 160 7.47 0.56 2.49
N PRO A 161 7.88 1.71 3.05
CA PRO A 161 7.22 2.26 4.22
C PRO A 161 5.74 2.48 3.88
N PHE A 162 4.84 1.98 4.73
CA PHE A 162 3.46 2.45 4.70
C PHE A 162 3.49 3.98 4.79
N PRO A 163 2.63 4.70 4.06
CA PRO A 163 2.45 6.11 4.36
C PRO A 163 2.08 6.20 5.84
N GLU A 164 2.96 6.76 6.67
CA GLU A 164 2.64 7.01 8.07
C GLU A 164 1.42 7.93 8.07
N ASP A 165 0.36 7.53 8.76
CA ASP A 165 -0.64 8.48 9.24
C ASP A 165 0.12 9.44 10.16
N THR A 166 0.66 10.54 9.62
CA THR A 166 1.22 11.60 10.46
C THR A 166 0.07 12.03 11.37
N PRO A 167 0.12 11.79 12.69
CA PRO A 167 -0.94 12.23 13.56
C PRO A 167 -1.01 13.74 13.39
N ALA A 168 -2.19 14.25 13.02
CA ALA A 168 -2.42 15.68 12.94
C ALA A 168 -1.90 16.29 14.26
N PRO A 169 -1.07 17.34 14.22
CA PRO A 169 -0.51 17.93 15.43
C PRO A 169 -1.66 18.35 16.33
N VAL A 170 -1.93 17.55 17.36
CA VAL A 170 -2.97 17.85 18.35
C VAL A 170 -2.51 19.14 19.03
N PRO A 171 -3.32 20.21 19.04
CA PRO A 171 -2.97 21.42 19.77
C PRO A 171 -2.76 21.05 21.25
N LEU A 172 -1.52 21.09 21.73
CA LEU A 172 -1.27 20.94 23.16
C LEU A 172 -2.03 22.08 23.87
N PRO A 173 -2.91 21.79 24.85
CA PRO A 173 -3.44 22.84 25.69
C PRO A 173 -2.27 23.56 26.37
N ALA A 174 -2.28 24.89 26.30
CA ALA A 174 -1.24 25.79 26.81
C ALA A 174 -1.08 25.77 28.35
N THR A 175 -1.45 24.68 29.02
CA THR A 175 -1.50 24.57 30.48
C THR A 175 -0.31 23.81 31.08
N ALA A 176 0.63 23.29 30.27
CA ALA A 176 1.83 22.60 30.75
C ALA A 176 3.01 23.53 31.14
N LEU A 177 2.72 24.78 31.51
CA LEU A 177 3.73 25.78 31.93
C LEU A 177 3.56 26.22 33.40
N LEU A 178 3.03 25.35 34.26
CA LEU A 178 2.76 25.70 35.67
C LEU A 178 3.36 24.77 36.72
N LEU A 179 4.56 24.22 36.50
CA LEU A 179 5.36 23.63 37.58
C LEU A 179 6.83 24.05 37.46
N GLY A 180 7.14 25.24 37.96
CA GLY A 180 8.52 25.70 38.03
C GLY A 180 8.70 27.18 38.34
N SER A 181 8.07 27.71 39.39
CA SER A 181 8.47 29.02 39.93
C SER A 181 7.93 29.24 41.36
N VAL A 182 8.51 28.50 42.31
CA VAL A 182 8.57 28.96 43.70
C VAL A 182 10.03 29.30 43.97
N LEU A 183 10.28 30.57 44.32
CA LEU A 183 11.47 31.22 44.88
C LEU A 183 11.96 32.39 44.02
N GLY A 184 11.72 33.62 44.51
CA GLY A 184 12.33 34.83 43.98
C GLY A 184 11.54 36.13 44.10
N LEU A 185 10.77 36.35 45.19
CA LEU A 185 10.35 37.71 45.54
C LEU A 185 11.57 38.47 46.09
N GLY A 186 12.01 39.52 45.38
CA GLY A 186 13.11 40.37 45.84
C GLY A 186 13.39 41.54 44.90
N ALA A 187 12.62 42.62 45.07
CA ALA A 187 12.91 44.02 44.79
C ALA A 187 13.89 44.40 43.65
N THR A 188 13.41 45.22 42.71
CA THR A 188 13.80 46.64 42.65
C THR A 188 12.98 47.40 41.60
N VAL A 189 12.32 48.44 42.07
CA VAL A 189 11.73 49.50 41.24
C VAL A 189 12.81 50.55 40.97
N ALA A 190 13.08 50.87 39.71
CA ALA A 190 13.54 52.19 39.32
C ALA A 190 13.23 52.47 37.84
N ARG A 191 12.07 53.10 37.63
CA ARG A 191 11.77 53.87 36.42
C ARG A 191 12.77 55.01 36.29
N LYS A 192 13.32 55.23 35.09
CA LYS A 192 13.36 56.59 34.51
C LYS A 192 13.52 56.53 32.98
N ARG A 193 12.89 57.55 32.37
CA ARG A 193 12.38 57.65 31.00
C ARG A 193 13.47 57.93 29.96
N VAL A 194 13.10 57.62 28.72
CA VAL A 194 13.83 57.81 27.45
C VAL A 194 13.78 59.26 26.93
N ALA A 195 14.70 59.56 26.01
CA ALA A 195 14.72 60.59 24.94
C ALA A 195 15.40 61.93 25.27
N LYS A 196 16.16 62.62 24.39
CA LYS A 196 16.74 62.40 23.03
C LYS A 196 17.61 63.65 22.73
N LYS A 197 18.59 63.52 21.83
CA LYS A 197 19.49 64.55 21.26
C LYS A 197 18.85 65.93 20.97
N ALA A 198 19.58 67.00 21.30
CA ALA A 198 20.18 67.96 20.36
C ALA A 198 21.14 68.86 21.15
#